data_AF-A0A8T9T0J4-F1
#
_entry.id   AF-A0A8T9T0J4-F1
#
_cell.length_a   1.000
_cell.length_b   1.000
_cell.length_c   1.000
_cell.angle_alpha   90.00
_cell.angle_beta   90.00
_cell.angle_gamma   90.00
#
_symmetry.space_group_name_H-M   'P 1'
#
loop_
_entity.id
_entity.type
_entity.pdbx_description
1 polymer ?
#
loop_
_entity_poly.entity_id
_entity_poly.type
_entity_poly.pdbx_seq_one_letter_code
_entity_poly.pdbx_strand_id
1 'polypeptide(L)'
;MSFHKEPKNDTQHQNHLDGATKILNSDLQEEASRAGLDNTLQNWIQDIKDANNPEFHQIVTDLQDLKAHFGSGTLDKSIIKRLLNRLGENTVKAAVFAENPNTAERVTKLGEALLAASKGVQSNETTPAQDLAEDSAANK
;
A
#
# COMPACT_ATOMS: atom_id res chain seq x y z
N MET A 1 26.15 -27.94 -4.24
CA MET A 1 25.47 -27.19 -5.33
C MET A 1 24.80 -25.99 -4.71
N SER A 2 25.51 -24.86 -4.63
CA SER A 2 24.92 -23.62 -4.12
C SER A 2 24.03 -23.04 -5.21
N PHE A 3 22.71 -23.06 -4.99
CA PHE A 3 21.77 -22.32 -5.80
C PHE A 3 21.99 -20.84 -5.52
N HIS A 4 22.93 -20.23 -6.23
CA HIS A 4 22.95 -18.78 -6.36
C HIS A 4 21.69 -18.44 -7.15
N LYS A 5 20.61 -18.02 -6.46
CA LYS A 5 19.55 -17.27 -7.12
C LYS A 5 20.28 -16.14 -7.85
N GLU A 6 20.21 -16.12 -9.18
CA GLU A 6 20.53 -14.90 -9.91
C GLU A 6 19.80 -13.76 -9.19
N PRO A 7 20.49 -12.67 -8.82
CA PRO A 7 19.77 -11.52 -8.28
C PRO A 7 18.73 -11.16 -9.33
N LYS A 8 17.45 -11.22 -8.95
CA LYS A 8 16.38 -10.66 -9.78
C LYS A 8 16.86 -9.27 -10.19
N ASN A 9 16.89 -9.00 -11.49
CA ASN A 9 17.44 -7.76 -12.03
C ASN A 9 16.83 -6.58 -11.24
N ASP A 10 17.64 -5.79 -10.55
CA ASP A 10 17.22 -4.63 -9.74
C ASP A 10 16.18 -3.77 -10.47
N THR A 11 16.29 -3.70 -11.80
CA THR A 11 15.34 -3.03 -12.70
C THR A 11 13.91 -3.57 -12.57
N GLN A 12 13.72 -4.89 -12.52
CA GLN A 12 12.40 -5.50 -12.38
C GLN A 12 11.78 -5.12 -11.03
N HIS A 13 12.56 -5.20 -9.95
CA HIS A 13 12.11 -4.82 -8.62
C HIS A 13 11.71 -3.34 -8.57
N GLN A 14 12.54 -2.46 -9.13
CA GLN A 14 12.26 -1.03 -9.23
C GLN A 14 11.00 -0.73 -10.06
N ASN A 15 10.78 -1.45 -11.17
CA ASN A 15 9.57 -1.33 -11.98
C ASN A 15 8.30 -1.73 -11.18
N HIS A 16 8.39 -2.76 -10.34
CA HIS A 16 7.29 -3.15 -9.47
C HIS A 16 6.97 -2.06 -8.43
N LEU A 17 8.01 -1.47 -7.80
CA LEU A 17 7.85 -0.37 -6.84
C LEU A 17 7.21 0.87 -7.47
N ASP A 18 7.61 1.20 -8.70
CA ASP A 18 7.05 2.33 -9.46
C ASP A 18 5.60 2.08 -9.85
N GLY A 19 5.28 0.87 -10.31
CA GLY A 19 3.91 0.46 -10.60
C GLY A 19 3.00 0.56 -9.38
N ALA A 20 3.46 0.08 -8.22
CA ALA A 20 2.74 0.17 -6.95
C ALA A 20 2.52 1.62 -6.53
N THR A 21 3.56 2.45 -6.58
CA THR A 21 3.47 3.88 -6.24
C THR A 21 2.47 4.62 -7.14
N LYS A 22 2.45 4.30 -8.45
CA LYS A 22 1.50 4.90 -9.40
C LYS A 22 0.04 4.54 -9.09
N ILE A 23 -0.22 3.28 -8.74
CA ILE A 23 -1.56 2.83 -8.35
C ILE A 23 -2.03 3.53 -7.07
N LEU A 24 -1.15 3.64 -6.07
CA LEU A 24 -1.47 4.28 -4.78
C LEU A 24 -1.73 5.79 -4.88
N ASN A 25 -1.12 6.45 -5.85
CA ASN A 25 -1.38 7.86 -6.16
C ASN A 25 -2.65 8.07 -7.00
N SER A 26 -3.28 6.99 -7.48
CA SER A 26 -4.56 7.01 -8.19
C SER A 26 -5.71 6.76 -7.22
N ASP A 27 -6.96 6.79 -7.70
CA ASP A 27 -8.12 6.45 -6.87
C ASP A 27 -8.08 4.95 -6.52
N LEU A 28 -7.76 4.65 -5.27
CA LEU A 28 -7.67 3.29 -4.74
C LEU A 28 -8.97 2.51 -4.84
N GLN A 29 -10.12 3.19 -4.81
CA GLN A 29 -11.43 2.54 -4.93
C GLN A 29 -11.70 2.12 -6.38
N GLU A 30 -11.29 2.95 -7.33
CA GLU A 30 -11.32 2.60 -8.76
C GLU A 30 -10.36 1.44 -9.07
N GLU A 31 -9.13 1.49 -8.56
CA GLU A 31 -8.10 0.47 -8.80
C GLU A 31 -8.38 -0.85 -8.08
N ALA A 32 -9.03 -0.82 -6.90
CA ALA A 32 -9.52 -2.00 -6.21
C ALA A 32 -10.50 -2.83 -7.04
N SER A 33 -11.26 -2.16 -7.91
CA SER A 33 -12.23 -2.79 -8.79
C SER A 33 -11.58 -3.40 -10.04
N ARG A 34 -10.27 -3.17 -10.23
CA ARG A 34 -9.48 -3.63 -11.38
C ARG A 34 -8.55 -4.77 -10.95
N ALA A 35 -8.34 -5.75 -11.83
CA ALA A 35 -7.40 -6.86 -11.62
C ALA A 35 -5.92 -6.42 -11.47
N GLY A 36 -5.61 -5.13 -11.68
CA GLY A 36 -4.25 -4.58 -11.60
C GLY A 36 -3.69 -4.50 -10.17
N LEU A 37 -4.54 -4.17 -9.18
CA LEU A 37 -4.09 -4.02 -7.79
C LEU A 37 -3.69 -5.38 -7.20
N ASP A 38 -4.46 -6.43 -7.47
CA ASP A 38 -4.24 -7.78 -6.96
C ASP A 38 -2.85 -8.35 -7.37
N ASN A 39 -2.52 -8.21 -8.66
CA ASN A 39 -1.24 -8.63 -9.23
C ASN A 39 -0.08 -7.79 -8.69
N THR A 40 -0.30 -6.48 -8.50
CA THR A 40 0.73 -5.58 -7.98
C THR A 40 1.10 -5.93 -6.54
N LEU A 41 0.09 -6.14 -5.68
CA LEU A 41 0.31 -6.57 -4.30
C LEU A 41 1.01 -7.95 -4.25
N GLN A 42 0.61 -8.88 -5.13
CA GLN A 42 1.23 -10.21 -5.19
C GLN A 42 2.71 -10.16 -5.59
N ASN A 43 3.06 -9.35 -6.60
CA ASN A 43 4.45 -9.15 -7.02
C ASN A 43 5.29 -8.53 -5.90
N TRP A 44 4.73 -7.57 -5.18
CA TRP A 44 5.43 -6.94 -4.07
C TRP A 44 5.68 -7.90 -2.91
N ILE A 45 4.67 -8.71 -2.54
CA ILE A 45 4.83 -9.79 -1.55
C ILE A 45 5.96 -10.73 -1.95
N GLN A 46 6.04 -11.10 -3.23
CA GLN A 46 7.08 -12.00 -3.72
C GLN A 46 8.47 -11.36 -3.61
N ASP A 47 8.62 -10.09 -3.98
CA ASP A 47 9.89 -9.39 -3.89
C ASP A 47 10.37 -9.22 -2.44
N ILE A 48 9.46 -8.89 -1.53
CA ILE A 48 9.79 -8.80 -0.09
C ILE A 48 10.21 -10.16 0.47
N LYS A 49 9.50 -11.23 0.09
CA LYS A 49 9.87 -12.60 0.49
C LYS A 49 11.23 -13.01 -0.06
N ASP A 50 11.54 -12.62 -1.29
CA ASP A 50 12.82 -12.93 -1.92
C ASP A 50 14.00 -12.19 -1.30
N ALA A 51 13.77 -11.01 -0.70
CA ALA A 51 14.78 -10.31 0.10
C ALA A 51 15.17 -11.06 1.38
N ASN A 52 14.41 -12.08 1.80
CA ASN A 52 14.73 -13.01 2.90
C ASN A 52 15.17 -12.32 4.20
N ASN A 53 14.53 -11.20 4.54
CA ASN A 53 14.81 -10.44 5.76
C ASN A 53 13.65 -10.62 6.77
N PRO A 54 13.91 -11.10 8.00
CA PRO A 54 12.87 -11.31 9.01
C PRO A 54 12.14 -10.04 9.42
N GLU A 55 12.78 -8.87 9.32
CA GLU A 55 12.18 -7.57 9.63
C GLU A 55 11.01 -7.23 8.69
N PHE A 56 10.92 -7.89 7.53
CA PHE A 56 9.85 -7.65 6.56
C PHE A 56 8.61 -8.52 6.75
N HIS A 57 8.61 -9.44 7.73
CA HIS A 57 7.49 -10.34 7.94
C HIS A 57 6.17 -9.58 8.13
N GLN A 58 6.18 -8.50 8.93
CA GLN A 58 4.98 -7.70 9.15
C GLN A 58 4.45 -7.06 7.86
N ILE A 59 5.34 -6.60 6.98
CA ILE A 59 4.96 -6.00 5.68
C ILE A 59 4.27 -7.06 4.81
N VAL A 60 4.82 -8.28 4.77
CA VAL A 60 4.21 -9.38 4.02
C VAL A 60 2.80 -9.70 4.55
N THR A 61 2.64 -9.83 5.86
CA THR A 61 1.33 -10.10 6.47
C THR A 61 0.33 -9.00 6.15
N ASP A 62 0.74 -7.74 6.29
CA ASP A 62 -0.15 -6.60 6.05
C ASP A 62 -0.56 -6.49 4.58
N LEU A 63 0.32 -6.84 3.63
CA LEU A 63 0.00 -6.89 2.21
C LEU A 63 -0.97 -8.03 1.88
N GLN A 64 -0.82 -9.18 2.53
CA GLN A 64 -1.74 -10.31 2.38
C GLN A 64 -3.13 -9.95 2.91
N ASP A 65 -3.20 -9.31 4.08
CA ASP A 65 -4.46 -8.81 4.65
C ASP A 65 -5.11 -7.78 3.72
N LEU A 66 -4.33 -6.80 3.24
CA LEU A 66 -4.84 -5.77 2.32
C LEU A 66 -5.40 -6.38 1.03
N LYS A 67 -4.67 -7.34 0.43
CA LYS A 67 -5.10 -8.09 -0.75
C LYS A 67 -6.41 -8.84 -0.49
N ALA A 68 -6.52 -9.53 0.65
CA ALA A 68 -7.73 -10.24 1.03
C ALA A 68 -8.93 -9.30 1.18
N HIS A 69 -8.74 -8.11 1.78
CA HIS A 69 -9.81 -7.11 1.90
C HIS A 69 -10.32 -6.63 0.54
N PHE A 70 -9.42 -6.32 -0.40
CA PHE A 70 -9.81 -5.93 -1.75
C PHE A 70 -10.49 -7.08 -2.53
N GLY A 71 -10.05 -8.33 -2.32
CA GLY A 71 -10.64 -9.51 -2.97
C GLY A 71 -11.93 -10.03 -2.33
N SER A 72 -12.30 -9.57 -1.13
CA SER A 72 -13.45 -10.09 -0.39
C SER A 72 -14.82 -9.65 -0.93
N GLY A 73 -14.85 -8.68 -1.84
CA GLY A 73 -16.09 -8.07 -2.36
C GLY A 73 -16.73 -7.06 -1.40
N THR A 74 -16.20 -6.88 -0.18
CA THR A 74 -16.63 -5.87 0.78
C THR A 74 -15.45 -5.02 1.23
N LEU A 75 -15.46 -3.74 0.87
CA LEU A 75 -14.39 -2.80 1.24
C LEU A 75 -14.68 -2.15 2.59
N ASP A 76 -14.08 -2.67 3.66
CA ASP A 76 -14.06 -1.99 4.95
C ASP A 76 -12.98 -0.90 4.93
N LYS A 77 -13.41 0.34 4.70
CA LYS A 77 -12.55 1.52 4.62
C LYS A 77 -11.74 1.74 5.90
N SER A 78 -12.27 1.39 7.07
CA SER A 78 -11.58 1.57 8.35
C SER A 78 -10.39 0.61 8.48
N ILE A 79 -10.58 -0.64 8.06
CA ILE A 79 -9.54 -1.66 8.05
C ILE A 79 -8.50 -1.33 6.97
N ILE A 80 -8.94 -0.97 5.76
CA ILE A 80 -8.03 -0.57 4.66
C ILE A 80 -7.17 0.62 5.09
N LYS A 81 -7.76 1.66 5.69
CA LYS A 81 -7.00 2.81 6.21
C LYS A 81 -5.95 2.41 7.23
N ARG A 82 -6.30 1.55 8.20
CA ARG A 82 -5.37 1.06 9.22
C ARG A 82 -4.23 0.24 8.59
N LEU A 83 -4.54 -0.64 7.65
CA LEU A 83 -3.56 -1.47 6.94
C LEU A 83 -2.61 -0.61 6.11
N LEU A 84 -3.13 0.34 5.32
CA LEU A 84 -2.31 1.27 4.53
C LEU A 84 -1.38 2.10 5.43
N ASN A 85 -1.86 2.56 6.59
CA ASN A 85 -1.01 3.29 7.53
C ASN A 85 0.13 2.42 8.07
N ARG A 86 -0.19 1.21 8.56
CA ARG A 86 0.81 0.29 9.11
C ARG A 86 1.82 -0.15 8.04
N LEU A 87 1.36 -0.43 6.84
CA LEU A 87 2.20 -0.72 5.67
C LEU A 87 3.14 0.44 5.38
N GLY A 88 2.63 1.67 5.33
CA GLY A 88 3.42 2.85 5.04
C GLY A 88 4.55 3.05 6.04
N GLU A 89 4.24 3.00 7.34
CA GLU A 89 5.25 3.13 8.41
C GLU A 89 6.32 2.04 8.34
N ASN A 90 5.92 0.79 8.15
CA ASN A 90 6.87 -0.33 8.09
C ASN A 90 7.69 -0.31 6.79
N THR A 91 7.11 0.13 5.68
CA THR A 91 7.81 0.24 4.39
C THR A 91 8.85 1.34 4.40
N VAL A 92 8.55 2.52 4.97
CA VAL A 92 9.56 3.58 5.15
C VAL A 92 10.71 3.08 6.04
N LYS A 93 10.41 2.40 7.15
CA LYS A 93 11.44 1.79 8.00
C LYS A 93 12.27 0.75 7.25
N ALA A 94 11.65 -0.01 6.35
CA ALA A 94 12.33 -1.03 5.57
C ALA A 94 13.35 -0.48 4.56
N ALA A 95 13.22 0.79 4.14
CA ALA A 95 14.11 1.41 3.17
C ALA A 95 15.60 1.37 3.58
N VAL A 96 15.89 1.39 4.89
CA VAL A 96 17.27 1.32 5.42
C VAL A 96 17.98 0.01 5.12
N PHE A 97 17.23 -1.05 4.81
CA PHE A 97 17.77 -2.37 4.49
C PHE A 97 18.02 -2.57 2.99
N ALA A 98 17.66 -1.60 2.15
CA ALA A 98 17.95 -1.68 0.73
C ALA A 98 19.43 -1.41 0.47
N GLU A 99 20.11 -2.36 -0.18
CA GLU A 99 21.53 -2.25 -0.51
C GLU A 99 21.81 -1.20 -1.60
N ASN A 100 20.84 -0.99 -2.49
CA ASN A 100 20.91 -0.04 -3.59
C ASN A 100 20.20 1.29 -3.19
N PRO A 101 20.86 2.46 -3.29
CA PRO A 101 20.26 3.74 -2.92
C PRO A 101 19.02 4.10 -3.77
N ASN A 102 18.98 3.70 -5.04
CA ASN A 102 17.79 3.91 -5.87
C ASN A 102 16.60 3.07 -5.38
N THR A 103 16.87 1.85 -4.92
CA THR A 103 15.85 0.98 -4.33
C THR A 103 15.39 1.57 -3.00
N ALA A 104 16.30 2.05 -2.14
CA ALA A 104 15.96 2.71 -0.89
C ALA A 104 15.04 3.92 -1.09
N GLU A 105 15.35 4.77 -2.08
CA GLU A 105 14.52 5.93 -2.41
C GLU A 105 13.12 5.52 -2.88
N ARG A 106 13.01 4.50 -3.74
CA ARG A 106 11.71 4.01 -4.24
C ARG A 106 10.88 3.35 -3.15
N VAL A 107 11.51 2.55 -2.28
CA VAL A 107 10.84 1.97 -1.10
C VAL A 107 10.33 3.08 -0.17
N THR A 108 11.12 4.15 0.03
CA THR A 108 10.70 5.31 0.81
C THR A 108 9.48 5.98 0.19
N LYS A 109 9.52 6.29 -1.11
CA LYS A 109 8.39 6.88 -1.86
C LYS A 109 7.14 6.00 -1.82
N LEU A 110 7.29 4.68 -1.91
CA LEU A 110 6.19 3.74 -1.79
C LEU A 110 5.55 3.80 -0.39
N GLY A 111 6.38 3.84 0.65
CA GLY A 111 5.92 4.00 2.03
C GLY A 111 5.17 5.32 2.24
N GLU A 112 5.69 6.44 1.70
CA GLU A 112 5.02 7.73 1.74
C GLU A 112 3.68 7.73 0.98
N ALA A 113 3.63 7.09 -0.20
CA ALA A 113 2.40 6.95 -0.97
C ALA A 113 1.34 6.13 -0.21
N LEU A 114 1.72 5.09 0.50
CA LEU A 114 0.83 4.32 1.37
C LEU A 114 0.26 5.17 2.53
N LEU A 115 1.09 6.01 3.15
CA LEU A 115 0.66 6.94 4.19
C LEU A 115 -0.26 8.04 3.64
N ALA A 116 -0.01 8.51 2.42
CA ALA A 116 -0.88 9.47 1.76
C ALA A 116 -2.24 8.83 1.41
N ALA A 117 -2.19 7.62 0.84
CA ALA A 117 -3.37 6.82 0.55
C ALA A 117 -4.22 6.57 1.81
N SER A 118 -3.61 6.21 2.94
CA SER A 118 -4.35 5.96 4.19
C SER A 118 -5.12 7.20 4.67
N LYS A 119 -4.58 8.41 4.45
CA LYS A 119 -5.26 9.68 4.73
C LYS A 119 -6.37 9.98 3.73
N GLY A 120 -6.17 9.61 2.47
CA GLY A 120 -7.12 9.77 1.38
C GLY A 120 -8.30 8.80 1.40
N VAL A 121 -8.17 7.64 2.08
CA VAL A 121 -9.31 6.76 2.38
C VAL A 121 -10.24 7.48 3.35
N GLN A 122 -11.16 8.27 2.79
CA GLN A 122 -12.24 8.90 3.53
C GLN A 122 -13.07 7.80 4.21
N SER A 123 -12.98 7.73 5.54
CA SER A 123 -14.16 7.42 6.35
C SER A 123 -15.24 8.42 5.93
N ASN A 124 -16.48 7.98 5.74
CA ASN A 124 -17.64 8.87 5.56
C ASN A 124 -17.85 9.72 6.83
N GLU A 125 -16.92 10.59 7.16
CA GLU A 125 -17.14 11.68 8.09
C GLU A 125 -17.45 12.86 7.16
N THR A 126 -18.71 13.26 7.23
CA THR A 126 -19.34 14.40 6.58
C THR A 126 -18.35 15.51 6.27
N THR A 127 -18.39 16.02 5.04
CA THR A 127 -17.67 17.26 4.74
C THR A 127 -18.21 18.37 5.65
N PRO A 128 -17.40 19.36 6.08
CA PRO A 128 -17.89 20.50 6.87
C PRO A 128 -19.04 21.27 6.19
N ALA A 129 -19.18 21.11 4.86
CA ALA A 129 -20.26 21.66 4.07
C ALA A 129 -21.61 20.91 4.27
N GLN A 130 -21.60 19.67 4.74
CA GLN A 130 -22.80 18.86 5.01
C GLN A 130 -23.26 19.00 6.47
N ASP A 131 -22.35 19.17 7.44
CA ASP A 131 -22.72 19.46 8.84
C ASP A 131 -23.50 20.78 8.98
N LEU A 132 -23.18 21.79 8.15
CA LEU A 132 -23.88 23.09 8.18
C LEU A 132 -25.32 23.01 7.63
N ALA A 133 -25.63 21.99 6.82
CA ALA A 133 -26.95 21.80 6.23
C ALA A 133 -27.93 21.09 7.18
N GLU A 134 -27.43 20.21 8.05
CA GLU A 134 -28.28 19.48 9.02
C GLU A 134 -28.66 20.34 10.24
N ASP A 135 -27.77 21.20 10.74
CA ASP A 135 -28.08 22.12 11.85
C ASP A 135 -29.14 23.18 11.46
N SER A 136 -29.12 23.59 10.19
CA SER A 136 -30.07 24.58 9.64
C SER A 136 -31.49 24.00 9.40
N ALA A 137 -31.64 22.68 9.37
CA ALA A 137 -32.92 22.00 9.14
C ALA A 137 -33.65 21.61 10.43
N ALA A 138 -32.94 21.55 11.56
CA ALA A 138 -33.50 21.21 12.87
C ALA A 138 -34.14 22.39 13.62
N ASN A 139 -34.05 23.61 13.07
CA ASN A 139 -34.61 24.83 13.67
C ASN A 139 -35.69 25.48 12.78
N LYS A 140 -36.75 24.72 12.47
CA LYS A 140 -38.00 25.24 11.93
C LYS A 140 -39.20 24.78 12.74
#